data_AF-A0A496AYR2-F1
#
_entry.id   AF-A0A496AYR2-F1
#
_cell.length_a   1.000
_cell.length_b   1.000
_cell.length_c   1.000
_cell.angle_alpha   90.00
_cell.angle_beta   90.00
_cell.angle_gamma   90.00
#
_symmetry.space_group_name_H-M   'P 1'
#
loop_
_entity.id
_entity.type
_entity.pdbx_description
1 polymer ?
#
loop_
_entity_poly.entity_id
_entity_poly.type
_entity_poly.pdbx_seq_one_letter_code
_entity_poly.pdbx_strand_id
1 'polypeptide(L)'
;MYESIISEESIQELTEIFVNTPLPIIMGAIEQIDDNEIAVFLLILDKVSSEIPSDESDVIHKALTQSEDDNSRTEEEKTLSTYAQQILAELPFPKQVKVSEKIAATEMVESEHAGRIWNDFTDKIKSVLENTLFFGSGAKNLAKLLEQVDIEKQNKLMEVLQDRNPELAQTVGDYLFTFEDIVDIPNEAVLTVLQVVEPNTLAIALHDTTEPVVEKFYENMSTEQIKNVESETKKLSFEQKQISNTAQQSIVNLLRNFAGRGILKLR
;
A
#
# COMPACT_ATOMS: atom_id res chain seq x y z
N MET A 1 -6.97 34.46 24.96
CA MET A 1 -6.18 33.27 24.58
C MET A 1 -7.20 32.16 24.60
N TYR A 2 -7.79 31.83 23.45
CA TYR A 2 -8.71 30.71 23.37
C TYR A 2 -7.82 29.47 23.51
N GLU A 3 -7.95 28.73 24.62
CA GLU A 3 -7.38 27.38 24.68
C GLU A 3 -8.03 26.59 23.55
N SER A 4 -7.22 26.07 22.62
CA SER A 4 -7.73 25.16 21.60
C SER A 4 -8.42 24.00 22.31
N ILE A 5 -9.67 23.75 21.93
CA ILE A 5 -10.51 22.70 22.52
C ILE A 5 -9.96 21.31 22.22
N ILE A 6 -9.23 21.22 21.12
CA ILE A 6 -8.53 20.03 20.65
C ILE A 6 -7.06 20.26 20.95
N SER A 7 -6.47 19.40 21.78
CA SER A 7 -5.06 19.53 22.13
C SER A 7 -4.16 19.26 20.92
N GLU A 8 -2.97 19.86 20.92
CA GLU A 8 -1.94 19.57 19.90
C GLU A 8 -1.63 18.07 19.82
N GLU A 9 -1.60 17.37 20.97
CA GLU A 9 -1.41 15.92 21.04
C GLU A 9 -2.51 15.16 20.28
N SER A 10 -3.78 15.55 20.44
CA SER A 10 -4.88 14.94 19.71
C SER A 10 -4.80 15.20 18.20
N ILE A 11 -4.40 16.41 17.80
CA ILE A 11 -4.18 16.79 16.39
C ILE A 11 -3.07 15.93 15.78
N GLN A 12 -1.96 15.78 16.47
CA GLN A 12 -0.83 14.96 16.04
C GLN A 12 -1.27 13.49 15.89
N GLU A 13 -1.98 12.95 16.87
CA GLU A 13 -2.46 11.56 16.85
C GLU A 13 -3.34 11.28 15.61
N LEU A 14 -4.35 12.13 15.35
CA LEU A 14 -5.22 11.94 14.19
C LEU A 14 -4.47 12.10 12.87
N THR A 15 -3.51 13.03 12.82
CA THR A 15 -2.65 13.22 11.65
C THR A 15 -1.81 11.98 11.37
N GLU A 16 -1.18 11.41 12.39
CA GLU A 16 -0.42 10.16 12.27
C GLU A 16 -1.31 9.01 11.80
N ILE A 17 -2.54 8.92 12.32
CA ILE A 17 -3.52 7.92 11.85
C ILE A 17 -3.80 8.10 10.36
N PHE A 18 -4.10 9.33 9.90
CA PHE A 18 -4.42 9.57 8.50
C PHE A 18 -3.24 9.36 7.55
N VAL A 19 -2.02 9.71 7.96
CA VAL A 19 -0.80 9.47 7.18
C VAL A 19 -0.54 7.98 7.00
N ASN A 20 -0.75 7.19 8.05
CA ASN A 20 -0.42 5.76 8.06
C ASN A 20 -1.58 4.83 7.68
N THR A 21 -2.78 5.36 7.45
CA THR A 21 -3.97 4.55 7.15
C THR A 21 -4.45 4.79 5.72
N PRO A 22 -4.61 3.73 4.91
CA PRO A 22 -5.25 3.84 3.59
C PRO A 22 -6.63 4.48 3.65
N LEU A 23 -6.90 5.42 2.72
CA LEU A 23 -8.16 6.15 2.63
C LEU A 23 -9.41 5.25 2.63
N PRO A 24 -9.47 4.08 1.97
CA PRO A 24 -10.63 3.20 2.03
C PRO A 24 -10.99 2.71 3.45
N ILE A 25 -10.00 2.52 4.34
CA ILE A 25 -10.22 2.11 5.73
C ILE A 25 -10.84 3.26 6.52
N ILE A 26 -10.30 4.48 6.33
CA ILE A 26 -10.84 5.71 6.91
C ILE A 26 -12.29 5.92 6.47
N MET A 27 -12.56 5.76 5.17
CA MET A 27 -13.91 5.88 4.62
C MET A 27 -14.87 4.84 5.19
N GLY A 28 -14.42 3.60 5.44
CA GLY A 28 -15.21 2.58 6.12
C GLY A 28 -15.64 2.98 7.54
N ALA A 29 -14.81 3.74 8.26
CA ALA A 29 -15.17 4.28 9.58
C ALA A 29 -16.20 5.42 9.49
N ILE A 30 -16.07 6.27 8.46
CA ILE A 30 -16.86 7.49 8.27
C ILE A 30 -18.22 7.23 7.60
N GLU A 31 -18.33 6.20 6.75
CA GLU A 31 -19.54 5.95 5.96
C GLU A 31 -20.79 5.71 6.83
N GLN A 32 -20.61 5.14 8.02
CA GLN A 32 -21.70 4.83 8.96
C GLN A 32 -22.03 5.99 9.92
N ILE A 33 -21.41 7.16 9.77
CA ILE A 33 -21.64 8.33 10.63
C ILE A 33 -22.73 9.23 10.00
N ASP A 34 -23.47 9.95 10.84
CA ASP A 34 -24.52 10.89 10.40
C ASP A 34 -23.95 12.05 9.57
N ASP A 35 -24.73 12.50 8.59
CA ASP A 35 -24.33 13.58 7.68
C ASP A 35 -23.99 14.89 8.40
N ASN A 36 -24.65 15.21 9.54
CA ASN A 36 -24.31 16.40 10.33
C ASN A 36 -22.95 16.26 11.00
N GLU A 37 -22.69 15.10 11.60
CA GLU A 37 -21.46 14.86 12.33
C GLU A 37 -20.26 14.86 11.38
N ILE A 38 -20.42 14.31 10.18
CA ILE A 38 -19.41 14.39 9.10
C ILE A 38 -19.18 15.84 8.69
N ALA A 39 -20.23 16.63 8.47
CA ALA A 39 -20.09 18.04 8.10
C ALA A 39 -19.31 18.83 9.16
N VAL A 40 -19.64 18.65 10.44
CA VAL A 40 -18.94 19.29 11.56
C VAL A 40 -17.49 18.81 11.63
N PHE A 41 -17.24 17.51 11.49
CA PHE A 41 -15.89 16.96 11.50
C PHE A 41 -15.00 17.54 10.39
N LEU A 42 -15.51 17.62 9.16
CA LEU A 42 -14.78 18.20 8.03
C LEU A 42 -14.46 19.69 8.26
N LEU A 43 -15.40 20.45 8.84
CA LEU A 43 -15.16 21.83 9.24
C LEU A 43 -14.11 21.96 10.33
N ILE A 44 -14.06 21.03 11.29
CA ILE A 44 -13.04 21.00 12.32
C ILE A 44 -11.65 20.75 11.70
N LEU A 45 -11.52 19.75 10.81
CA LEU A 45 -10.25 19.45 10.12
C LEU A 45 -9.70 20.67 9.34
N ASP A 46 -10.59 21.37 8.64
CA ASP A 46 -10.22 22.59 7.89
C ASP A 46 -9.83 23.74 8.84
N LYS A 47 -10.62 23.96 9.89
CA LYS A 47 -10.39 25.01 10.88
C LYS A 47 -9.08 24.81 11.64
N VAL A 48 -8.82 23.60 12.13
CA VAL A 48 -7.58 23.24 12.82
C VAL A 48 -6.38 23.49 11.91
N SER A 49 -6.47 23.12 10.62
CA SER A 49 -5.40 23.39 9.66
C SER A 49 -5.12 24.89 9.45
N SER A 50 -6.16 25.73 9.55
CA SER A 50 -6.06 27.19 9.39
C SER A 50 -5.52 27.94 10.60
N GLU A 51 -5.53 27.33 11.79
CA GLU A 51 -5.14 27.97 13.06
C GLU A 51 -3.72 27.63 13.52
N ILE A 52 -3.01 26.72 12.83
CA ILE A 52 -1.60 26.44 13.09
C ILE A 52 -0.76 27.64 12.62
N PRO A 53 -0.02 28.32 13.51
CA PRO A 53 0.92 29.38 13.12
C PRO A 53 1.99 28.80 12.19
N SER A 54 2.35 29.53 11.13
CA SER A 54 3.36 29.14 10.13
C SER A 54 4.69 28.65 10.72
N ASP A 55 5.02 29.09 11.93
CA ASP A 55 6.31 28.84 12.60
C ASP A 55 6.31 27.53 13.43
N GLU A 56 5.13 26.96 13.74
CA GLU A 56 4.98 25.67 14.45
C GLU A 56 4.74 24.49 13.51
N SER A 57 4.31 24.77 12.27
CA SER A 57 4.37 23.83 11.15
C SER A 57 5.77 23.21 11.05
N ASP A 58 6.82 24.02 11.21
CA ASP A 58 8.23 23.60 11.16
C ASP A 58 8.63 22.58 12.25
N VAL A 59 7.97 22.58 13.42
CA VAL A 59 8.31 21.66 14.53
C VAL A 59 7.68 20.28 14.32
N ILE A 60 6.43 20.26 13.84
CA ILE A 60 5.75 19.02 13.43
C ILE A 60 6.43 18.47 12.16
N HIS A 61 6.80 19.34 11.21
CA HIS A 61 7.65 19.00 10.06
C HIS A 61 8.94 18.32 10.47
N LYS A 62 9.64 18.85 11.48
CA LYS A 62 10.92 18.27 11.96
C LYS A 62 10.75 16.93 12.68
N ALA A 63 9.58 16.68 13.28
CA ALA A 63 9.26 15.38 13.88
C ALA A 63 8.91 14.32 12.82
N LEU A 64 8.30 14.74 11.70
CA LEU A 64 7.89 13.87 10.60
C LEU A 64 8.97 13.64 9.53
N THR A 65 10.03 14.46 9.48
CA THR A 65 11.10 14.41 8.44
C THR A 65 12.41 13.76 8.90
N GLN A 66 12.44 13.02 10.02
CA GLN A 66 13.65 12.25 10.40
C GLN A 66 13.83 10.91 9.64
N SER A 67 13.14 10.70 8.53
CA SER A 67 13.62 9.77 7.50
C SER A 67 14.15 10.57 6.33
N GLU A 68 15.47 10.75 6.29
CA GLU A 68 16.18 11.17 5.09
C GLU A 68 15.88 10.15 3.99
N ASP A 69 15.09 10.53 2.98
CA ASP A 69 15.34 10.11 1.61
C ASP A 69 14.75 11.08 0.61
N ASP A 70 15.67 11.65 -0.16
CA ASP A 70 15.52 12.71 -1.14
C ASP A 70 15.13 12.07 -2.49
N ASN A 71 13.83 11.98 -2.79
CA ASN A 71 13.39 11.93 -4.19
C ASN A 71 11.90 12.25 -4.41
N SER A 72 11.66 13.18 -5.35
CA SER A 72 10.38 13.57 -5.96
C SER A 72 9.53 14.62 -5.23
N ARG A 73 9.64 15.85 -5.74
CA ARG A 73 8.62 16.91 -5.63
C ARG A 73 7.26 16.38 -6.10
N THR A 74 6.44 15.92 -5.15
CA THR A 74 4.99 16.18 -4.95
C THR A 74 4.55 15.46 -3.68
N GLU A 75 5.24 15.69 -2.56
CA GLU A 75 4.56 15.55 -1.27
C GLU A 75 3.69 16.79 -1.14
N GLU A 76 2.46 16.73 -1.66
CA GLU A 76 1.44 17.66 -1.18
C GLU A 76 1.44 17.50 0.34
N GLU A 77 1.82 18.58 1.02
CA GLU A 77 1.75 18.74 2.46
C GLU A 77 0.36 18.27 2.91
N LYS A 78 0.25 17.01 3.35
CA LYS A 78 -1.04 16.38 3.67
C LYS A 78 -1.51 16.92 5.01
N THR A 79 -2.09 18.10 4.95
CA THR A 79 -2.77 18.73 6.09
C THR A 79 -4.07 17.99 6.39
N LEU A 80 -4.62 18.20 7.60
CA LEU A 80 -5.96 17.72 7.93
C LEU A 80 -7.02 18.29 6.96
N SER A 81 -6.83 19.49 6.42
CA SER A 81 -7.68 20.05 5.35
C SER A 81 -7.61 19.23 4.06
N THR A 82 -6.43 18.75 3.66
CA THR A 82 -6.29 17.83 2.50
C THR A 82 -7.08 16.54 2.72
N TYR A 83 -7.03 15.96 3.92
CA TYR A 83 -7.85 14.78 4.26
C TYR A 83 -9.35 15.11 4.26
N ALA A 84 -9.75 16.29 4.73
CA ALA A 84 -11.15 16.71 4.67
C ALA A 84 -11.68 16.76 3.22
N GLN A 85 -10.87 17.27 2.29
CA GLN A 85 -11.20 17.30 0.86
C GLN A 85 -11.32 15.89 0.28
N GLN A 86 -10.37 15.01 0.61
CA GLN A 86 -10.38 13.61 0.16
C GLN A 86 -11.58 12.85 0.69
N ILE A 87 -11.88 12.98 2.00
CA ILE A 87 -13.04 12.35 2.62
C ILE A 87 -14.32 12.82 1.91
N LEU A 88 -14.49 14.13 1.72
CA LEU A 88 -15.66 14.65 1.01
C LEU A 88 -15.77 14.09 -0.41
N ALA A 89 -14.67 14.03 -1.16
CA ALA A 89 -14.64 13.53 -2.54
C ALA A 89 -14.94 12.03 -2.66
N GLU A 90 -14.62 11.22 -1.66
CA GLU A 90 -14.84 9.77 -1.65
C GLU A 90 -16.21 9.35 -1.10
N LEU A 91 -16.97 10.25 -0.46
CA LEU A 91 -18.34 9.93 -0.03
C LEU A 91 -19.22 9.58 -1.24
N PRO A 92 -20.25 8.71 -1.10
CA PRO A 92 -21.24 8.51 -2.14
C PRO A 92 -21.92 9.84 -2.51
N PHE A 93 -22.13 10.11 -3.80
CA PHE A 93 -22.67 11.38 -4.30
C PHE A 93 -23.93 11.89 -3.56
N PRO A 94 -24.95 11.06 -3.24
CA PRO A 94 -26.10 11.52 -2.45
C PRO A 94 -25.73 12.02 -1.05
N LYS A 95 -24.68 11.46 -0.45
CA LYS A 95 -24.16 11.85 0.86
C LYS A 95 -23.30 13.11 0.76
N GLN A 96 -22.48 13.23 -0.28
CA GLN A 96 -21.74 14.46 -0.59
C GLN A 96 -22.65 15.68 -0.62
N VAL A 97 -23.76 15.61 -1.38
CA VAL A 97 -24.72 16.72 -1.50
C VAL A 97 -25.21 17.17 -0.12
N LYS A 98 -25.68 16.23 0.71
CA LYS A 98 -26.20 16.55 2.05
C LYS A 98 -25.13 17.10 2.98
N VAL A 99 -23.94 16.52 2.97
CA VAL A 99 -22.81 16.98 3.79
C VAL A 99 -22.40 18.39 3.36
N SER A 100 -22.30 18.67 2.05
CA SER A 100 -21.99 20.00 1.54
C SER A 100 -23.05 21.04 1.90
N GLU A 101 -24.35 20.70 1.81
CA GLU A 101 -25.43 21.58 2.26
C GLU A 101 -25.30 21.93 3.75
N LYS A 102 -25.00 20.93 4.58
CA LYS A 102 -24.81 21.12 6.03
C LYS A 102 -23.57 21.95 6.34
N ILE A 103 -22.44 21.69 5.66
CA ILE A 103 -21.21 22.50 5.78
C ILE A 103 -21.53 23.96 5.46
N ALA A 104 -22.19 24.23 4.33
CA ALA A 104 -22.51 25.59 3.91
C ALA A 104 -23.50 26.30 4.84
N ALA A 105 -24.39 25.56 5.50
CA ALA A 105 -25.35 26.11 6.46
C ALA A 105 -24.81 26.27 7.89
N THR A 106 -23.65 25.67 8.20
CA THR A 106 -23.09 25.67 9.54
C THR A 106 -22.23 26.92 9.75
N GLU A 107 -22.72 27.87 10.53
CA GLU A 107 -21.99 29.11 10.86
C GLU A 107 -21.14 28.98 12.13
N MET A 108 -21.63 28.24 13.13
CA MET A 108 -20.99 28.07 14.43
C MET A 108 -21.24 26.68 14.98
N VAL A 109 -20.23 26.13 15.67
CA VAL A 109 -20.30 24.86 16.39
C VAL A 109 -19.85 25.12 17.82
N GLU A 110 -20.63 24.64 18.80
CA GLU A 110 -20.25 24.75 20.21
C GLU A 110 -18.96 23.95 20.48
N SER A 111 -18.09 24.52 21.30
CA SER A 111 -16.78 23.96 21.61
C SER A 111 -16.84 22.52 22.12
N GLU A 112 -17.68 22.27 23.11
CA GLU A 112 -17.87 20.93 23.67
C GLU A 112 -18.37 19.92 22.62
N HIS A 113 -19.26 20.37 21.73
CA HIS A 113 -19.75 19.53 20.63
C HIS A 113 -18.64 19.22 19.63
N ALA A 114 -17.82 20.21 19.26
CA ALA A 114 -16.69 20.01 18.36
C ALA A 114 -15.66 19.02 18.93
N GLY A 115 -15.29 19.17 20.20
CA GLY A 115 -14.38 18.24 20.88
C GLY A 115 -14.94 16.82 20.97
N ARG A 116 -16.25 16.67 21.22
CA ARG A 116 -16.91 15.36 21.19
C ARG A 116 -16.84 14.71 19.81
N ILE A 117 -17.19 15.45 18.76
CA ILE A 117 -17.13 14.96 17.37
C ILE A 117 -15.71 14.54 17.00
N TRP A 118 -14.69 15.34 17.37
CA TRP A 118 -13.30 14.96 17.16
C TRP A 118 -12.95 13.61 17.77
N ASN A 119 -13.27 13.41 19.05
CA ASN A 119 -12.98 12.17 19.76
C ASN A 119 -13.77 10.98 19.19
N ASP A 120 -15.08 11.15 18.95
CA ASP A 120 -15.94 10.11 18.40
C ASP A 120 -15.44 9.61 17.03
N PHE A 121 -14.98 10.51 16.16
CA PHE A 121 -14.40 10.15 14.86
C PHE A 121 -13.05 9.45 15.03
N THR A 122 -12.18 10.00 15.88
CA THR A 122 -10.84 9.45 16.13
C THR A 122 -10.95 8.02 16.66
N ASP A 123 -11.79 7.79 17.67
CA ASP A 123 -12.02 6.47 18.27
C ASP A 123 -12.64 5.49 17.26
N LYS A 124 -13.55 5.96 16.40
CA LYS A 124 -14.16 5.12 15.37
C LYS A 124 -13.16 4.71 14.30
N ILE A 125 -12.29 5.63 13.86
CA ILE A 125 -11.21 5.31 12.92
C ILE A 125 -10.23 4.32 13.55
N LYS A 126 -9.81 4.53 14.81
CA LYS A 126 -8.95 3.58 15.55
C LYS A 126 -9.59 2.20 15.66
N SER A 127 -10.87 2.13 16.02
CA SER A 127 -11.58 0.85 16.15
C SER A 127 -11.66 0.10 14.81
N VAL A 128 -11.93 0.80 13.70
CA VAL A 128 -11.91 0.18 12.37
C VAL A 128 -10.49 -0.24 11.99
N LEU A 129 -9.48 0.57 12.32
CA LEU A 129 -8.08 0.23 12.09
C LEU A 129 -7.67 -1.03 12.86
N GLU A 130 -7.94 -1.12 14.16
CA GLU A 130 -7.67 -2.30 14.99
C GLU A 130 -8.36 -3.56 14.45
N ASN A 131 -9.64 -3.45 14.06
CA ASN A 131 -10.38 -4.55 13.44
C ASN A 131 -9.82 -4.93 12.07
N THR A 132 -9.34 -3.96 11.29
CA THR A 132 -8.72 -4.21 9.98
C THR A 132 -7.35 -4.85 10.16
N LEU A 133 -6.56 -4.41 11.14
CA LEU A 133 -5.28 -5.01 11.52
C LEU A 133 -5.44 -6.46 12.00
N PHE A 134 -6.57 -6.81 12.65
CA PHE A 134 -6.88 -8.19 13.03
C PHE A 134 -6.99 -9.13 11.82
N PHE A 135 -7.63 -8.68 10.73
CA PHE A 135 -7.69 -9.46 9.49
C PHE A 135 -6.42 -9.30 8.65
N GLY A 136 -5.70 -8.18 8.76
CA GLY A 136 -4.54 -7.88 7.93
C GLY A 136 -4.90 -7.74 6.45
N SER A 137 -3.97 -8.08 5.55
CA SER A 137 -4.20 -8.01 4.11
C SER A 137 -5.19 -9.09 3.64
N GLY A 138 -6.37 -8.68 3.19
CA GLY A 138 -7.38 -9.58 2.62
C GLY A 138 -6.87 -10.36 1.41
N ALA A 139 -6.01 -9.74 0.58
CA ALA A 139 -5.35 -10.40 -0.54
C ALA A 139 -4.39 -11.51 -0.05
N LYS A 140 -3.61 -11.24 1.00
CA LYS A 140 -2.73 -12.24 1.63
C LYS A 140 -3.53 -13.39 2.24
N ASN A 141 -4.67 -13.09 2.87
CA ASN A 141 -5.56 -14.10 3.42
C ASN A 141 -6.16 -14.98 2.32
N LEU A 142 -6.63 -14.36 1.23
CA LEU A 142 -7.15 -15.11 0.10
C LEU A 142 -6.08 -16.02 -0.51
N ALA A 143 -4.86 -15.51 -0.73
CA ALA A 143 -3.76 -16.33 -1.22
C ALA A 143 -3.48 -17.52 -0.30
N LYS A 144 -3.43 -17.32 1.02
CA LYS A 144 -3.28 -18.39 2.01
C LYS A 144 -4.42 -19.42 1.97
N LEU A 145 -5.66 -18.98 1.75
CA LEU A 145 -6.79 -19.90 1.56
C LEU A 145 -6.64 -20.70 0.26
N LEU A 146 -6.10 -20.08 -0.79
CA LEU A 146 -5.91 -20.70 -2.10
C LEU A 146 -4.70 -21.65 -2.15
N GLU A 147 -3.74 -21.57 -1.23
CA GLU A 147 -2.59 -22.49 -1.15
C GLU A 147 -3.02 -23.98 -1.07
N GLN A 148 -4.15 -24.27 -0.43
CA GLN A 148 -4.68 -25.63 -0.28
C GLN A 148 -5.71 -26.01 -1.35
N VAL A 149 -6.05 -25.07 -2.23
CA VAL A 149 -6.99 -25.30 -3.32
C VAL A 149 -6.23 -25.89 -4.51
N ASP A 150 -6.88 -26.82 -5.21
CA ASP A 150 -6.33 -27.38 -6.45
C ASP A 150 -5.99 -26.29 -7.48
N ILE A 151 -4.84 -26.45 -8.15
CA ILE A 151 -4.27 -25.45 -9.05
C ILE A 151 -5.20 -25.07 -10.21
N GLU A 152 -6.03 -25.99 -10.72
CA GLU A 152 -6.98 -25.68 -11.80
C GLU A 152 -8.07 -24.72 -11.30
N LYS A 153 -8.55 -24.93 -10.07
CA LYS A 153 -9.56 -24.05 -9.45
C LYS A 153 -8.98 -22.69 -9.07
N GLN A 154 -7.74 -22.68 -8.58
CA GLN A 154 -7.01 -21.44 -8.29
C GLN A 154 -6.86 -20.60 -9.56
N ASN A 155 -6.35 -21.19 -10.64
CA ASN A 155 -6.18 -20.51 -11.93
C ASN A 155 -7.50 -19.95 -12.47
N LYS A 156 -8.58 -20.75 -12.42
CA LYS A 156 -9.91 -20.30 -12.85
C LYS A 156 -10.45 -19.13 -12.02
N LEU A 157 -10.25 -19.16 -10.70
CA LEU A 157 -10.65 -18.04 -9.84
C LEU A 157 -9.83 -16.78 -10.16
N MET A 158 -8.51 -16.93 -10.32
CA MET A 158 -7.61 -15.82 -10.65
C MET A 158 -7.94 -15.22 -12.02
N GLU A 159 -8.32 -16.02 -13.02
CA GLU A 159 -8.79 -15.54 -14.34
C GLU A 159 -10.04 -14.68 -14.20
N VAL A 160 -11.06 -15.15 -13.47
CA VAL A 160 -12.27 -14.36 -13.21
C VAL A 160 -11.99 -13.10 -12.39
N LEU A 161 -11.05 -13.17 -11.43
CA LEU A 161 -10.61 -12.00 -10.68
C LEU A 161 -9.88 -11.00 -11.58
N GLN A 162 -9.03 -11.46 -12.50
CA GLN A 162 -8.32 -10.62 -13.46
C GLN A 162 -9.28 -9.81 -14.34
N ASP A 163 -10.38 -10.44 -14.77
CA ASP A 163 -11.42 -9.77 -15.58
C ASP A 163 -12.22 -8.73 -14.79
N ARG A 164 -12.47 -8.99 -13.50
CA ARG A 164 -13.36 -8.14 -12.66
C ARG A 164 -12.61 -7.05 -11.91
N ASN A 165 -11.43 -7.36 -11.40
CA ASN A 165 -10.57 -6.49 -10.62
C ASN A 165 -9.09 -6.88 -10.85
N PRO A 166 -8.47 -6.35 -11.93
CA PRO A 166 -7.08 -6.63 -12.29
C PRO A 166 -6.07 -6.36 -11.17
N GLU A 167 -6.30 -5.30 -10.39
CA GLU A 167 -5.41 -4.88 -9.30
C GLU A 167 -5.43 -5.92 -8.16
N LEU A 168 -6.62 -6.34 -7.73
CA LEU A 168 -6.75 -7.39 -6.71
C LEU A 168 -6.16 -8.72 -7.18
N ALA A 169 -6.37 -9.09 -8.44
CA ALA A 169 -5.79 -10.30 -9.00
C ALA A 169 -4.26 -10.27 -8.96
N GLN A 170 -3.64 -9.14 -9.30
CA GLN A 170 -2.21 -8.96 -9.18
C GLN A 170 -1.76 -9.10 -7.72
N THR A 171 -2.40 -8.38 -6.78
CA THR A 171 -2.01 -8.42 -5.36
C THR A 171 -2.17 -9.81 -4.75
N VAL A 172 -3.24 -10.53 -5.05
CA VAL A 172 -3.45 -11.92 -4.58
C VAL A 172 -2.40 -12.84 -5.22
N GLY A 173 -2.14 -12.67 -6.51
CA GLY A 173 -1.11 -13.41 -7.23
C GLY A 173 0.26 -13.27 -6.58
N ASP A 174 0.62 -12.06 -6.14
CA ASP A 174 1.89 -11.75 -5.47
C ASP A 174 2.13 -12.56 -4.20
N TYR A 175 1.06 -12.92 -3.49
CA TYR A 175 1.12 -13.78 -2.33
C TYR A 175 1.05 -15.29 -2.65
N LEU A 176 0.66 -15.70 -3.87
CA LEU A 176 0.51 -17.11 -4.24
C LEU A 176 1.81 -17.79 -4.65
N PHE A 177 2.74 -17.04 -5.24
CA PHE A 177 4.02 -17.58 -5.70
C PHE A 177 5.09 -16.51 -5.60
N THR A 178 5.91 -16.56 -4.57
CA THR A 178 6.97 -15.59 -4.30
C THR A 178 8.24 -15.94 -5.07
N PHE A 179 9.22 -15.03 -5.10
CA PHE A 179 10.52 -15.31 -5.71
C PHE A 179 11.27 -16.45 -5.00
N GLU A 180 11.07 -16.58 -3.68
CA GLU A 180 11.66 -17.64 -2.87
C GLU A 180 11.08 -19.03 -3.21
N ASP A 181 9.84 -19.11 -3.69
CA ASP A 181 9.21 -20.36 -4.13
C ASP A 181 9.86 -20.97 -5.38
N ILE A 182 10.79 -20.26 -6.04
CA ILE A 182 11.52 -20.75 -7.22
C ILE A 182 12.37 -21.98 -6.90
N VAL A 183 12.81 -22.15 -5.65
CA VAL A 183 13.60 -23.33 -5.25
C VAL A 183 12.84 -24.63 -5.54
N ASP A 184 11.51 -24.61 -5.38
CA ASP A 184 10.65 -25.79 -5.50
C ASP A 184 10.17 -26.08 -6.93
N ILE A 185 10.43 -25.20 -7.90
CA ILE A 185 9.93 -25.39 -9.27
C ILE A 185 10.82 -26.34 -10.09
N PRO A 186 10.28 -27.01 -11.13
CA PRO A 186 11.07 -27.85 -12.03
C PRO A 186 12.19 -27.09 -12.74
N ASN A 187 13.33 -27.75 -12.96
CA ASN A 187 14.49 -27.15 -13.61
C ASN A 187 14.17 -26.65 -15.04
N GLU A 188 13.26 -27.32 -15.75
CA GLU A 188 12.79 -26.90 -17.06
C GLU A 188 12.10 -25.51 -17.04
N ALA A 189 11.39 -25.19 -15.95
CA ALA A 189 10.76 -23.89 -15.77
C ALA A 189 11.83 -22.80 -15.57
N VAL A 190 12.84 -23.07 -14.74
CA VAL A 190 13.99 -22.16 -14.54
C VAL A 190 14.73 -21.91 -15.85
N LEU A 191 15.03 -22.96 -16.61
CA LEU A 191 15.67 -22.85 -17.92
C LEU A 191 14.86 -22.00 -18.90
N THR A 192 13.53 -22.12 -18.90
CA THR A 192 12.64 -21.32 -19.75
C THR A 192 12.74 -19.83 -19.42
N VAL A 193 12.78 -19.49 -18.12
CA VAL A 193 12.98 -18.10 -17.66
C VAL A 193 14.34 -17.57 -18.10
N LEU A 194 15.39 -18.37 -17.93
CA LEU A 194 16.77 -18.00 -18.28
C LEU A 194 16.99 -17.69 -19.76
N GLN A 195 16.11 -18.18 -20.64
CA GLN A 195 16.16 -17.87 -22.07
C GLN A 195 15.61 -16.49 -22.40
N VAL A 196 14.81 -15.90 -21.52
CA VAL A 196 14.04 -14.67 -21.77
C VAL A 196 14.55 -13.50 -20.93
N VAL A 197 15.03 -13.77 -19.71
CA VAL A 197 15.50 -12.74 -18.79
C VAL A 197 16.92 -12.30 -19.15
N GLU A 198 17.13 -10.99 -19.24
CA GLU A 198 18.46 -10.44 -19.52
C GLU A 198 19.42 -10.62 -18.33
N PRO A 199 20.73 -10.81 -18.59
CA PRO A 199 21.72 -11.01 -17.52
C PRO A 199 21.75 -9.91 -16.47
N ASN A 200 21.51 -8.65 -16.86
CA ASN A 200 21.48 -7.52 -15.92
C ASN A 200 20.25 -7.59 -15.00
N THR A 201 19.06 -7.86 -15.53
CA THR A 201 17.84 -8.03 -14.71
C THR A 201 18.00 -9.18 -13.72
N LEU A 202 18.60 -10.29 -14.18
CA LEU A 202 18.88 -11.43 -13.33
C LEU A 202 19.91 -11.10 -12.24
N ALA A 203 20.97 -10.36 -12.59
CA ALA A 203 21.95 -9.87 -11.60
C ALA A 203 21.30 -8.96 -10.55
N ILE A 204 20.37 -8.09 -10.95
CA ILE A 204 19.59 -7.24 -10.04
C ILE A 204 18.68 -8.09 -9.14
N ALA A 205 18.04 -9.13 -9.68
CA ALA A 205 17.15 -9.98 -8.89
C ALA A 205 17.89 -10.86 -7.88
N LEU A 206 19.08 -11.37 -8.25
CA LEU A 206 19.85 -12.34 -7.46
C LEU A 206 20.82 -11.72 -6.44
N HIS A 207 21.09 -10.40 -6.47
CA HIS A 207 22.07 -9.82 -5.53
C HIS A 207 21.58 -9.77 -4.08
N ASP A 208 20.26 -9.71 -3.88
CA ASP A 208 19.57 -9.57 -2.60
C ASP A 208 18.46 -10.63 -2.47
N THR A 209 18.86 -11.89 -2.60
CA THR A 209 17.98 -13.06 -2.39
C THR A 209 18.71 -14.11 -1.57
N THR A 210 18.02 -15.20 -1.23
CA THR A 210 18.59 -16.28 -0.44
C THR A 210 19.54 -17.16 -1.27
N GLU A 211 20.56 -17.73 -0.61
CA GLU A 211 21.53 -18.63 -1.25
C GLU A 211 20.86 -19.81 -2.01
N PRO A 212 19.81 -20.47 -1.47
CA PRO A 212 19.12 -21.53 -2.21
C PRO A 212 18.51 -21.08 -3.54
N VAL A 213 17.99 -19.85 -3.63
CA VAL A 213 17.45 -19.31 -4.88
C VAL A 213 18.58 -19.06 -5.89
N VAL A 214 19.69 -18.47 -5.44
CA VAL A 214 20.88 -18.26 -6.30
C VAL A 214 21.38 -19.60 -6.84
N GLU A 215 21.54 -20.60 -5.97
CA GLU A 215 21.97 -21.96 -6.34
C GLU A 215 21.03 -22.57 -7.37
N LYS A 216 19.71 -22.51 -7.15
CA LYS A 216 18.71 -23.01 -8.09
C LYS A 216 18.86 -22.43 -9.50
N PHE A 217 19.14 -21.13 -9.61
CA PHE A 217 19.40 -20.49 -10.89
C PHE A 217 20.74 -20.93 -11.49
N TYR A 218 21.81 -20.98 -10.69
CA TYR A 218 23.16 -21.33 -11.15
C TYR A 218 23.30 -22.79 -11.58
N GLU A 219 22.60 -23.71 -10.91
CA GLU A 219 22.51 -25.12 -11.33
C GLU A 219 21.95 -25.30 -12.74
N ASN A 220 21.15 -24.34 -13.20
CA ASN A 220 20.53 -24.31 -14.52
C ASN A 220 21.30 -23.43 -15.53
N MET A 221 22.51 -22.97 -15.19
CA MET A 221 23.35 -22.14 -16.05
C MET A 221 24.66 -22.85 -16.43
N SER A 222 25.21 -22.45 -17.58
CA SER A 222 26.59 -22.77 -17.92
C SER A 222 27.58 -21.93 -17.10
N THR A 223 28.82 -22.40 -16.98
CA THR A 223 29.90 -21.66 -16.28
C THR A 223 30.15 -20.27 -16.86
N GLU A 224 29.91 -20.08 -18.16
CA GLU A 224 30.02 -18.77 -18.82
C GLU A 224 28.87 -17.83 -18.42
N GLN A 225 27.64 -18.34 -18.36
CA GLN A 225 26.48 -17.57 -17.93
C GLN A 225 26.61 -17.13 -16.47
N ILE A 226 27.05 -18.02 -15.57
CA ILE A 226 27.30 -17.68 -14.16
C ILE A 226 28.32 -16.54 -14.07
N LYS A 227 29.46 -16.65 -14.76
CA LYS A 227 30.49 -15.60 -14.77
C LYS A 227 29.95 -14.26 -15.29
N ASN A 228 29.08 -14.29 -16.29
CA ASN A 228 28.46 -13.08 -16.82
C ASN A 228 27.53 -12.44 -15.79
N VAL A 229 26.65 -13.22 -15.15
CA VAL A 229 25.75 -12.71 -14.10
C VAL A 229 26.55 -12.14 -12.93
N GLU A 230 27.55 -12.87 -12.41
CA GLU A 230 28.43 -12.38 -11.35
C GLU A 230 29.18 -11.09 -11.74
N SER A 231 29.60 -10.98 -13.00
CA SER A 231 30.23 -9.77 -13.50
C SER A 231 29.26 -8.60 -13.55
N GLU A 232 28.00 -8.82 -13.92
CA GLU A 232 26.96 -7.79 -13.92
C GLU A 232 26.59 -7.40 -12.48
N THR A 233 26.49 -8.36 -11.56
CA THR A 233 26.23 -8.10 -10.13
C THR A 233 27.28 -7.15 -9.52
N LYS A 234 28.56 -7.30 -9.90
CA LYS A 234 29.65 -6.42 -9.45
C LYS A 234 29.56 -5.00 -10.02
N LYS A 235 28.87 -4.80 -11.15
CA LYS A 235 28.70 -3.51 -11.83
C LYS A 235 27.44 -2.76 -11.39
N LEU A 236 26.56 -3.38 -10.61
CA LEU A 236 25.30 -2.78 -10.21
C LEU A 236 25.52 -1.44 -9.50
N SER A 237 24.85 -0.41 -10.00
CA SER A 237 24.78 0.90 -9.35
C SER A 237 23.97 0.83 -8.05
N PHE A 238 24.07 1.85 -7.21
CA PHE A 238 23.26 1.96 -6.00
C PHE A 238 21.76 1.91 -6.31
N GLU A 239 21.32 2.68 -7.31
CA GLU A 239 19.93 2.70 -7.79
C GLU A 239 19.46 1.31 -8.25
N GLN A 240 20.31 0.58 -8.99
CA GLN A 240 19.98 -0.77 -9.43
C GLN A 240 19.86 -1.76 -8.28
N LYS A 241 20.67 -1.60 -7.23
CA LYS A 241 20.57 -2.47 -6.05
C LYS A 241 19.26 -2.26 -5.30
N GLN A 242 18.76 -1.02 -5.23
CA GLN A 242 17.50 -0.69 -4.55
C GLN A 242 16.25 -1.26 -5.22
N ILE A 243 16.34 -1.65 -6.50
CA ILE A 243 15.19 -2.18 -7.26
C ILE A 243 15.20 -3.71 -7.41
N SER A 244 15.87 -4.44 -6.51
CA SER A 244 15.90 -5.92 -6.47
C SER A 244 14.49 -6.51 -6.48
N ASN A 245 13.63 -6.04 -5.58
CA ASN A 245 12.23 -6.48 -5.46
C ASN A 245 11.46 -6.36 -6.79
N THR A 246 11.66 -5.27 -7.54
CA THR A 246 11.02 -5.06 -8.84
C THR A 246 11.50 -6.07 -9.88
N ALA A 247 12.81 -6.37 -9.91
CA ALA A 247 13.37 -7.35 -10.81
C ALA A 247 12.90 -8.78 -10.48
N GLN A 248 12.89 -9.13 -9.19
CA GLN A 248 12.36 -10.41 -8.70
C GLN A 248 10.89 -10.58 -9.07
N GLN A 249 10.07 -9.54 -8.86
CA GLN A 249 8.66 -9.52 -9.22
C GLN A 249 8.44 -9.68 -10.73
N SER A 250 9.28 -9.06 -11.56
CA SER A 250 9.24 -9.23 -13.02
C SER A 250 9.46 -10.69 -13.44
N ILE A 251 10.44 -11.36 -12.83
CA ILE A 251 10.73 -12.78 -13.07
C ILE A 251 9.57 -13.68 -12.62
N VAL A 252 9.02 -13.42 -11.45
CA VAL A 252 7.83 -14.11 -10.92
C VAL A 252 6.63 -13.95 -11.85
N ASN A 253 6.38 -12.74 -12.34
CA ASN A 253 5.30 -12.48 -13.30
C ASN A 253 5.53 -13.22 -14.63
N LEU A 254 6.76 -13.31 -15.11
CA LEU A 254 7.10 -14.10 -16.31
C LEU A 254 6.77 -15.58 -16.11
N LEU A 255 7.18 -16.16 -14.98
CA LEU A 255 6.89 -17.54 -14.59
C LEU A 255 5.38 -17.82 -14.57
N ARG A 256 4.60 -16.95 -13.93
CA ARG A 256 3.14 -17.06 -13.88
C ARG A 256 2.50 -16.98 -15.26
N ASN A 257 2.96 -16.06 -16.10
CA ASN A 257 2.45 -15.93 -17.48
C ASN A 257 2.69 -17.19 -18.30
N PHE A 258 3.86 -17.81 -18.16
CA PHE A 258 4.16 -19.09 -18.82
C PHE A 258 3.33 -20.24 -18.25
N ALA A 259 3.11 -20.25 -16.93
CA ALA A 259 2.25 -21.24 -16.29
C ALA A 259 0.79 -21.14 -16.75
N GLY A 260 0.22 -19.93 -16.77
CA GLY A 260 -1.15 -19.68 -17.24
C GLY A 260 -1.38 -20.04 -18.70
N ARG A 261 -0.33 -20.01 -19.53
CA ARG A 261 -0.35 -20.46 -20.93
C ARG A 261 -0.09 -21.97 -21.09
N GLY A 262 0.17 -22.69 -20.00
CA GLY A 262 0.51 -24.12 -20.02
C GLY A 262 1.91 -24.42 -20.58
N ILE A 263 2.79 -23.43 -20.69
CA ILE A 263 4.17 -23.57 -21.20
C ILE A 263 5.05 -24.26 -20.15
N LEU A 264 4.79 -24.00 -18.86
CA LEU A 264 5.50 -24.62 -17.74
C LEU A 264 4.53 -24.91 -16.59
N LYS A 265 5.00 -25.69 -15.61
CA LYS A 265 4.31 -25.90 -14.33
C LYS A 265 5.15 -25.33 -13.21
N LEU A 266 4.51 -24.63 -12.27
CA LEU A 266 5.16 -24.10 -11.08
C LEU A 266 5.21 -25.14 -9.96
N ARG A 267 4.29 -26.12 -9.96
CA ARG A 267 4.23 -27.28 -9.06
C ARG A 267 3.58 -28.46 -9.79
#